data_AF-M1ZPY7-F1
#
_entry.id   AF-M1ZPY7-F1
#
_cell.length_a   1.000
_cell.length_b   1.000
_cell.length_c   1.000
_cell.angle_alpha   90.00
_cell.angle_beta   90.00
_cell.angle_gamma   90.00
#
_symmetry.space_group_name_H-M   'P 1'
#
loop_
_entity.id
_entity.type
_entity.pdbx_description
1 polymer ?
#
loop_
_entity_poly.entity_id
_entity_poly.type
_entity_poly.pdbx_seq_one_letter_code
_entity_poly.pdbx_strand_id
1 'polypeptide(L)' 'MLSMYTSYKCICCNKEFVLLTEELQNTKGYLVCPYCSSRKVKKQKATDSIKECMRHSSYKKVKGTIRQVR' A
#
# COMPACT_ATOMS: atom_id res chain seq x y z
N MET A 1 -6.81 -12.62 12.28
CA MET A 1 -6.87 -12.85 10.82
C MET A 1 -5.79 -11.98 10.20
N LEU A 2 -4.79 -12.58 9.54
CA LEU A 2 -3.68 -11.83 8.93
C LEU A 2 -4.19 -11.20 7.64
N SER A 3 -4.02 -9.89 7.50
CA SER A 3 -4.42 -9.19 6.28
C SER A 3 -3.49 -9.57 5.11
N MET A 4 -4.04 -9.91 3.94
CA MET A 4 -3.22 -10.44 2.81
C MET A 4 -2.15 -9.47 2.31
N TYR A 5 -2.47 -8.17 2.23
CA TYR A 5 -1.59 -7.14 1.67
C TYR A 5 -1.19 -6.14 2.73
N THR A 6 0.05 -5.65 2.66
CA THR A 6 0.54 -4.53 3.47
C THR A 6 1.09 -3.44 2.55
N SER A 7 0.61 -2.20 2.72
CA SER A 7 1.13 -1.04 2.00
C SER A 7 2.22 -0.30 2.78
N TYR A 8 3.19 0.23 2.03
CA TYR A 8 4.31 1.01 2.54
C TYR A 8 4.43 2.31 1.77
N LYS A 9 4.90 3.36 2.45
CA LYS A 9 5.26 4.64 1.84
C LYS A 9 6.73 4.96 2.12
N CYS A 10 7.47 5.29 1.08
CA CYS A 10 8.82 5.79 1.24
C CYS A 10 8.79 7.26 1.67
N ILE A 11 9.58 7.61 2.69
CA ILE A 11 9.69 8.99 3.19
C ILE A 11 10.53 9.86 2.23
N CYS A 12 11.46 9.25 1.49
CA CYS A 12 12.35 9.97 0.56
C CYS A 12 11.64 10.37 -0.73
N CYS A 13 11.02 9.42 -1.45
CA CYS A 13 10.40 9.70 -2.75
C CYS A 13 8.87 9.83 -2.69
N ASN A 14 8.26 9.69 -1.51
CA ASN A 14 6.81 9.73 -1.28
C ASN A 14 5.96 8.71 -2.06
N LYS A 15 6.59 7.80 -2.81
CA LYS A 15 5.90 6.71 -3.53
C LYS A 15 5.44 5.62 -2.57
N GLU A 16 4.32 5.00 -2.94
CA GLU A 16 3.71 3.89 -2.21
C GLU A 16 3.91 2.58 -2.99
N PHE A 17 4.05 1.48 -2.26
CA PHE A 17 4.13 0.13 -2.83
C PHE A 17 3.49 -0.87 -1.87
N VAL A 18 3.09 -2.03 -2.39
CA VAL A 18 2.34 -3.05 -1.67
C VAL A 18 3.12 -4.35 -1.72
N LEU A 19 3.13 -5.09 -0.61
CA LEU A 19 3.72 -6.42 -0.50
C LEU A 19 2.73 -7.37 0.13
N LEU A 20 2.92 -8.67 -0.12
CA LEU A 20 2.18 -9.71 0.56
C LEU A 20 2.68 -9.82 2.00
N THR A 21 1.74 -9.90 2.95
CA THR A 21 2.09 -9.98 4.37
C THR A 21 2.81 -11.30 4.70
N GLU A 22 2.50 -12.38 3.98
CA GLU A 22 3.16 -13.68 4.13
C GLU A 22 4.64 -13.62 3.70
N GLU A 23 4.94 -12.94 2.59
CA GLU A 23 6.31 -12.76 2.12
C GLU A 23 7.16 -12.02 3.17
N LEU A 24 6.58 -11.01 3.83
CA LEU A 24 7.23 -10.24 4.89
C LEU A 24 7.50 -11.06 6.16
N GLN A 25 6.64 -12.02 6.49
CA GLN A 25 6.86 -12.89 7.65
C GLN A 25 7.99 -13.89 7.41
N ASN A 26 8.13 -14.34 6.17
CA ASN A 26 9.12 -15.34 5.78
C ASN A 26 10.47 -14.73 5.39
N THR A 27 10.56 -13.42 5.15
CA THR A 27 11.83 -12.74 4.85
C THR A 27 12.59 -12.32 6.11
N LYS A 28 13.86 -12.74 6.20
CA LYS A 28 14.83 -12.20 7.15
C LYS A 28 15.63 -11.09 6.45
N GLY A 29 15.43 -9.84 6.85
CA GLY A 29 16.13 -8.70 6.22
C GLY A 29 15.52 -7.34 6.55
N TYR A 30 15.88 -6.34 5.75
CA TYR A 30 15.35 -4.98 5.84
C TYR A 30 14.61 -4.61 4.55
N LEU A 31 13.59 -3.78 4.70
CA LEU A 31 12.79 -3.31 3.59
C LEU A 31 13.46 -2.09 2.93
N VAL A 32 13.53 -2.09 1.59
CA VAL A 32 13.99 -0.93 0.80
C VAL A 32 12.90 -0.47 -0.14
N CYS A 33 12.88 0.82 -0.43
CA CYS A 33 11.99 1.38 -1.44
C CYS A 33 12.42 0.91 -2.85
N PRO A 34 11.54 0.28 -3.64
CA PRO A 34 11.88 -0.21 -4.98
C PRO A 34 12.15 0.93 -5.99
N TYR A 35 11.80 2.17 -5.67
CA TYR A 35 11.93 3.31 -6.58
C TYR A 35 13.16 4.17 -6.36
N CYS A 36 13.71 4.18 -5.14
CA CYS A 36 14.84 5.05 -4.79
C CYS A 36 15.86 4.38 -3.87
N SER A 37 15.71 3.07 -3.63
CA SER A 37 16.59 2.25 -2.78
C SER A 37 16.77 2.74 -1.34
N SER A 38 15.98 3.73 -0.91
CA SER A 38 16.00 4.23 0.46
C SER A 38 15.42 3.20 1.43
N ARG A 39 16.09 3.03 2.57
CA ARG A 39 15.61 2.25 3.72
C ARG A 39 14.56 2.98 4.56
N LYS A 40 14.29 4.25 4.27
CA LYS A 40 13.31 5.06 5.01
C LYS A 40 11.89 4.79 4.48
N VAL A 41 11.32 3.67 4.90
CA VAL A 41 9.99 3.18 4.50
C VAL A 41 9.09 3.03 5.72
N LYS A 42 7.86 3.54 5.62
CA LYS A 42 6.86 3.52 6.70
C LYS A 42 5.70 2.61 6.31
N LYS A 43 5.34 1.67 7.19
CA LYS A 43 4.12 0.85 7.04
C LYS A 43 2.88 1.75 7.14
N GLN A 44 1.93 1.57 6.23
CA GLN A 44 0.67 2.30 6.24
C GLN A 44 -0.50 1.44 6.74
N LYS A 45 -1.11 0.63 5.86
CA LYS A 45 -2.31 -0.15 6.16
C LYS A 45 -2.09 -1.59 5.70
N ALA A 46 -2.62 -2.54 6.46
CA ALA A 46 -2.73 -3.93 6.03
C ALA A 46 -4.20 -4.24 5.75
N THR A 47 -4.51 -4.81 4.59
CA THR A 47 -5.89 -5.12 4.14
C THR A 47 -5.92 -6.39 3.30
N ASP A 48 -7.10 -7.01 3.18
CA ASP A 48 -7.29 -8.20 2.34
C ASP A 48 -7.53 -7.86 0.87
N SER A 49 -7.82 -6.60 0.56
CA SER A 49 -8.08 -6.12 -0.80
C SER A 49 -6.98 -5.17 -1.27
N ILE A 50 -6.35 -5.48 -2.40
CA ILE A 50 -5.36 -4.60 -3.03
C ILE A 50 -5.94 -3.24 -3.42
N LYS A 51 -7.24 -3.18 -3.75
CA LYS A 51 -7.94 -1.93 -4.08
C LYS A 51 -7.96 -0.97 -2.90
N GLU A 52 -8.11 -1.50 -1.69
CA GLU A 52 -8.04 -0.70 -0.45
C GLU A 52 -6.62 -0.21 -0.18
N CYS A 53 -5.60 -1.05 -0.40
CA CYS A 53 -4.20 -0.63 -0.31
C CYS A 53 -3.87 0.53 -1.26
N MET A 54 -4.33 0.45 -2.52
CA MET A 54 -4.05 1.45 -3.55
C MET A 54 -4.97 2.68 -3.48
N ARG A 55 -5.90 2.74 -2.50
CA ARG A 55 -6.94 3.78 -2.39
C ARG A 55 -7.69 3.99 -3.71
N HIS A 56 -7.80 2.93 -4.51
CA HIS A 56 -8.41 2.96 -5.83
C HIS A 56 -9.82 2.40 -5.70
N SER A 57 -10.74 3.26 -5.28
CA SER A 57 -12.16 2.93 -5.28
C SER A 57 -12.75 3.19 -6.66
N SER A 58 -13.44 2.19 -7.21
CA SER A 58 -14.21 2.35 -8.45
C SER A 58 -15.29 3.41 -8.32
N TYR A 59 -15.65 3.82 -7.11
CA TYR A 59 -16.60 4.88 -6.84
C TYR A 59 -15.99 5.90 -5.87
N LYS A 60 -16.14 7.20 -6.15
CA LYS A 60 -15.76 8.31 -5.26
C LYS A 60 -16.89 9.30 -5.13
N LYS A 61 -17.05 9.90 -3.95
CA LYS A 61 -17.95 11.04 -3.76
C LYS A 61 -17.28 12.30 -4.32
N VAL A 62 -17.91 12.93 -5.30
CA VAL A 62 -17.47 14.21 -5.87
C VAL A 62 -18.63 15.20 -5.73
N LYS A 63 -18.41 16.29 -4.97
CA LYS A 63 -19.45 17.30 -4.68
C LYS A 63 -20.76 16.71 -4.13
N GLY A 64 -20.66 15.72 -3.24
CA GLY A 64 -21.83 15.09 -2.60
C GLY A 64 -22.46 13.92 -3.37
N THR A 65 -22.14 13.74 -4.65
CA THR A 65 -22.68 12.64 -5.47
C THR A 65 -21.67 11.51 -5.63
N ILE A 66 -22.12 10.25 -5.53
CA ILE A 66 -21.28 9.07 -5.82
C ILE A 66 -21.10 8.98 -7.34
N ARG A 67 -19.85 8.95 -7.80
CA ARG A 67 -19.47 8.78 -9.20
C ARG A 67 -18.56 7.58 -9.36
N GLN A 68 -18.79 6.80 -10.42
CA GLN A 68 -17.84 5.77 -10.83
C GLN A 68 -16.61 6.46 -11.42
N VAL A 69 -15.43 6.11 -10.93
CA VAL A 69 -14.13 6.58 -11.42
C VAL A 69 -13.53 5.39 -12.17
N ARG A 70 -13.50 5.50 -13.50
CA ARG A 70 -12.97 4.46 -14.40
C ARG A 70 -11.49 4.68 -14.64
#